data_AF-A0A957K007-F1
#
_entry.id   AF-A0A957K007-F1
#
_cell.length_a   1.000
_cell.length_b   1.000
_cell.length_c   1.000
_cell.angle_alpha   90.00
_cell.angle_beta   90.00
_cell.angle_gamma   90.00
#
_symmetry.space_group_name_H-M   'P 1'
#
loop_
_entity.id
_entity.type
_entity.pdbx_description
1 polymer ?
#
loop_
_entity_poly.entity_id
_entity_poly.type
_entity_poly.pdbx_seq_one_letter_code
_entity_poly.pdbx_strand_id
1 'polypeptide(L)'
;MKRQQIAEILMAHAEGLLTDEDRTDSILRSYPAEAAQLRPLLSLARLVKQALVPVAPEPAFVYTLQAQLAKADVEPASTWQELNGRRLGWVGAALGSVLSVAGLILWFRHARVNRAEVATPA
;
A
#
# COMPACT_ATOMS: atom_id res chain seq x y z
N MET A 1 16.96 -12.63 -9.18
CA MET A 1 16.39 -12.41 -7.82
C MET A 1 15.04 -13.10 -7.66
N LYS A 2 14.68 -13.58 -6.46
CA LYS A 2 13.36 -14.19 -6.19
C LYS A 2 12.29 -13.11 -6.05
N ARG A 3 11.04 -13.40 -6.42
CA ARG A 3 9.91 -12.44 -6.32
C ARG A 3 9.70 -11.92 -4.90
N GLN A 4 9.83 -12.79 -3.90
CA GLN A 4 9.69 -12.43 -2.49
C GLN A 4 10.72 -11.36 -2.08
N GLN A 5 11.96 -11.52 -2.52
CA GLN A 5 13.02 -10.55 -2.23
C GLN A 5 12.79 -9.20 -2.92
N ILE A 6 12.21 -9.18 -4.14
CA ILE A 6 11.77 -7.92 -4.77
C ILE A 6 10.69 -7.25 -3.92
N ALA A 7 9.71 -8.02 -3.44
CA ALA A 7 8.62 -7.48 -2.62
C ALA A 7 9.15 -6.90 -1.30
N GLU A 8 10.08 -7.57 -0.64
CA GLU A 8 10.74 -7.08 0.58
C GLU A 8 11.49 -5.77 0.33
N ILE A 9 12.24 -5.66 -0.78
CA ILE A 9 12.94 -4.42 -1.16
C ILE A 9 11.95 -3.28 -1.44
N LEU A 10 10.87 -3.55 -2.18
CA LEU A 10 9.86 -2.53 -2.48
C LEU A 10 9.10 -2.08 -1.23
N MET A 11 8.84 -3.01 -0.30
CA MET A 11 8.21 -2.69 0.99
C MET A 11 9.10 -1.78 1.83
N ALA A 12 10.38 -2.12 1.98
CA ALA A 12 11.35 -1.29 2.69
C ALA A 12 11.55 0.09 2.01
N HIS A 13 11.49 0.15 0.68
CA HIS A 13 11.54 1.42 -0.06
C HIS A 13 10.29 2.27 0.18
N ALA A 14 9.09 1.66 0.16
CA ALA A 14 7.84 2.34 0.41
C ALA A 14 7.77 2.91 1.85
N GLU A 15 8.27 2.17 2.85
CA GLU A 15 8.40 2.67 4.22
C GLU A 15 9.31 3.89 4.29
N GLY A 16 10.49 3.84 3.66
CA GLY A 16 11.38 5.01 3.58
C GLY A 16 10.72 6.20 2.88
N LEU A 17 9.95 5.94 1.81
CA LEU A 17 9.17 6.96 1.13
C LEU A 17 8.13 7.61 2.06
N LEU A 18 7.49 6.90 2.98
CA LEU A 18 6.54 7.48 3.94
C LEU A 18 7.23 8.43 4.94
N THR A 19 8.50 8.22 5.25
CA THR A 19 9.31 9.06 6.16
C THR A 19 10.16 10.09 5.40
N ASP A 20 9.83 10.40 4.15
CA ASP A 20 10.57 11.30 3.26
C ASP A 20 12.04 10.91 3.02
N GLU A 21 12.39 9.65 3.21
CA GLU A 21 13.73 9.10 2.98
C GLU A 21 13.75 8.24 1.70
N ASP A 22 14.12 8.86 0.57
CA ASP A 22 14.25 8.13 -0.68
C ASP A 22 15.57 7.33 -0.76
N ARG A 23 15.45 6.02 -0.56
CA ARG A 23 16.58 5.06 -0.59
C ARG A 23 16.85 4.45 -1.97
N THR A 24 16.33 5.03 -3.05
CA THR A 24 16.49 4.47 -4.41
C THR A 24 17.95 4.20 -4.77
N ASP A 25 18.83 5.19 -4.56
CA ASP A 25 20.23 5.07 -4.97
C ASP A 25 21.02 4.09 -4.10
N SER A 26 20.69 3.97 -2.81
CA SER A 26 21.33 2.98 -1.93
C SER A 26 20.89 1.57 -2.28
N ILE A 27 19.61 1.36 -2.58
CA ILE A 27 19.08 0.06 -3.03
C ILE A 27 19.72 -0.35 -4.37
N LEU A 28 19.80 0.55 -5.36
CA LEU A 28 20.40 0.22 -6.66
C LEU A 28 21.91 -0.07 -6.56
N ARG A 29 22.61 0.54 -5.60
CA ARG A 29 24.02 0.23 -5.31
C ARG A 29 24.20 -1.14 -4.64
N SER A 30 23.28 -1.54 -3.77
CA SER A 30 23.30 -2.85 -3.12
C SER A 30 22.95 -4.00 -4.07
N TYR A 31 22.20 -3.73 -5.14
CA TYR A 31 21.75 -4.73 -6.12
C TYR A 31 22.06 -4.31 -7.57
N PRO A 32 23.36 -4.23 -7.95
CA PRO A 32 23.75 -3.71 -9.27
C PRO A 32 23.33 -4.63 -10.42
N ALA A 33 23.31 -5.95 -10.21
CA ALA A 33 22.90 -6.92 -11.24
C ALA A 33 21.40 -6.84 -11.56
N GLU A 34 20.59 -6.48 -10.57
CA GLU A 34 19.14 -6.32 -10.67
C GLU A 34 18.69 -4.88 -10.96
N ALA A 35 19.62 -3.94 -11.05
CA ALA A 35 19.31 -2.51 -11.17
C ALA A 35 18.36 -2.20 -12.34
N ALA A 36 18.52 -2.89 -13.47
CA ALA A 36 17.65 -2.74 -14.64
C ALA A 36 16.18 -3.12 -14.34
N GLN A 37 15.97 -4.13 -13.48
CA GLN A 37 14.66 -4.59 -13.07
C GLN A 37 14.06 -3.73 -11.94
N LEU A 38 14.88 -3.32 -10.98
CA LEU A 38 14.42 -2.57 -9.80
C LEU A 38 14.11 -1.10 -10.11
N ARG A 39 14.90 -0.46 -10.98
CA ARG A 39 14.75 0.96 -11.31
C ARG A 39 13.32 1.38 -11.72
N PRO A 40 12.62 0.70 -12.66
CA PRO A 40 11.26 1.07 -13.00
C PRO A 40 10.27 0.88 -11.83
N LEU A 41 10.47 -0.14 -10.99
CA LEU A 41 9.58 -0.43 -9.85
C LEU A 41 9.73 0.62 -8.74
N LEU A 42 10.96 1.00 -8.41
CA LEU A 42 11.25 2.07 -7.44
C LEU A 42 10.73 3.42 -7.94
N SER A 43 10.86 3.70 -9.24
CA SER A 43 10.28 4.90 -9.85
C SER A 43 8.76 4.91 -9.77
N LEU A 44 8.10 3.77 -10.01
CA LEU A 44 6.65 3.66 -9.90
C LEU A 44 6.19 3.92 -8.46
N ALA A 45 6.84 3.34 -7.46
CA ALA A 45 6.52 3.59 -6.05
C ALA A 45 6.59 5.07 -5.68
N ARG A 46 7.60 5.79 -6.20
CA ARG A 46 7.72 7.25 -6.01
C ARG A 46 6.57 8.01 -6.65
N LEU A 47 6.20 7.67 -7.90
CA LEU A 47 5.08 8.30 -8.60
C LEU A 47 3.76 8.06 -7.85
N VAL A 48 3.55 6.85 -7.32
CA VAL A 48 2.39 6.54 -6.50
C VAL A 48 2.36 7.40 -5.25
N LYS A 49 3.47 7.52 -4.49
CA LYS A 49 3.55 8.41 -3.33
C LYS A 49 3.17 9.85 -3.70
N GLN A 50 3.71 10.37 -4.80
CA GLN A 50 3.42 11.74 -5.25
C GLN A 50 1.96 11.95 -5.68
N ALA A 51 1.32 10.91 -6.21
CA ALA A 51 -0.08 10.96 -6.60
C ALA A 51 -1.04 10.83 -5.41
N LEU A 52 -0.58 10.28 -4.28
CA LEU A 52 -1.39 10.13 -3.07
C LEU A 52 -1.46 11.45 -2.31
N VAL A 53 -2.67 11.95 -2.11
CA VAL A 53 -2.93 13.11 -1.25
C VAL A 53 -3.06 12.62 0.19
N PRO A 54 -2.30 13.17 1.15
CA PRO A 54 -2.47 12.87 2.56
C PRO A 54 -3.90 13.21 3.00
N VAL A 55 -4.58 12.24 3.63
CA VAL A 55 -5.92 12.43 4.18
C VAL A 55 -5.81 12.56 5.69
N ALA A 56 -6.25 13.69 6.23
CA ALA A 56 -6.40 13.85 7.67
C ALA A 56 -7.67 13.10 8.12
N PRO A 57 -7.56 12.07 8.98
CA PRO A 57 -8.73 11.38 9.49
C PRO A 57 -9.54 12.30 10.42
N GLU A 58 -10.85 12.08 10.47
CA GLU A 58 -11.73 12.83 11.38
C GLU A 58 -11.41 12.49 12.85
N PRO A 59 -11.34 13.48 13.76
CA PRO A 59 -11.02 13.22 15.17
C PRO A 59 -11.97 12.21 15.84
N ALA A 60 -13.27 12.24 15.50
CA ALA A 60 -14.26 11.30 16.02
C ALA A 60 -13.98 9.86 15.58
N PHE A 61 -13.51 9.67 14.35
CA PHE A 61 -13.06 8.37 13.86
C PHE A 61 -11.86 7.86 14.65
N VAL A 62 -10.85 8.71 14.89
CA VAL A 62 -9.66 8.35 15.67
C VAL A 62 -10.02 7.93 17.10
N TYR A 63 -10.89 8.71 17.76
CA TYR A 63 -11.35 8.39 19.11
C TYR A 63 -12.11 7.07 19.18
N THR A 64 -13.01 6.84 18.21
CA THR A 64 -13.79 5.60 18.12
C THR A 64 -12.89 4.40 17.89
N LEU A 65 -11.90 4.53 17.00
CA LEU A 65 -10.92 3.47 16.72
C LEU A 65 -10.07 3.15 17.96
N GLN A 66 -9.60 4.17 18.68
CA GLN A 66 -8.87 3.95 19.94
C GLN A 66 -9.70 3.19 20.97
N ALA A 67 -10.98 3.56 21.14
CA ALA A 67 -11.88 2.88 22.06
C ALA A 67 -12.17 1.42 21.64
N GLN A 68 -12.20 1.12 20.34
CA GLN A 68 -12.34 -0.24 19.84
C GLN A 68 -11.07 -1.06 20.06
N LEU A 69 -9.89 -0.50 19.78
CA LEU A 69 -8.62 -1.18 19.98
C LEU A 69 -8.34 -1.45 21.46
N ALA A 70 -8.73 -0.56 22.37
CA ALA A 70 -8.58 -0.77 23.81
C ALA A 70 -9.51 -1.87 24.37
N LYS A 71 -10.60 -2.18 23.66
CA LYS A 71 -11.55 -3.24 24.02
C LYS A 71 -11.26 -4.57 23.33
N ALA A 72 -10.53 -4.54 22.23
CA ALA A 72 -10.01 -5.74 21.64
C ALA A 72 -8.96 -6.31 22.60
N ASP A 73 -9.24 -7.46 23.21
CA ASP A 73 -8.19 -8.27 23.79
C ASP A 73 -7.19 -8.56 22.66
N VAL A 74 -6.07 -7.85 22.69
CA VAL A 74 -4.96 -8.14 21.80
C VAL A 74 -4.39 -9.46 22.32
N GLU A 75 -4.91 -10.57 21.81
CA GLU A 75 -4.22 -11.84 21.97
C GLU A 75 -2.76 -11.61 21.56
N PRO A 76 -1.80 -11.92 22.45
CA PRO A 76 -0.41 -11.66 22.16
C PRO A 76 -0.05 -12.36 20.85
N ALA A 77 0.72 -11.64 20.04
CA ALA A 77 1.25 -12.06 18.76
C ALA A 77 2.24 -13.26 18.86
N SER A 78 2.01 -14.21 19.76
CA SER A 78 2.80 -15.43 19.93
C SER A 78 2.33 -16.57 19.01
N THR A 79 1.15 -16.47 18.38
CA THR A 79 0.66 -17.46 17.39
C THR A 79 1.21 -17.26 15.97
N TRP A 80 1.98 -16.20 15.72
CA TRP A 80 2.55 -15.93 14.37
C TRP A 80 3.78 -16.76 14.03
N GLN A 81 4.48 -17.35 15.01
CA GLN A 81 5.67 -18.18 14.74
C GLN A 81 5.32 -19.62 14.34
N GLU A 82 4.13 -20.12 14.68
CA GLU A 82 3.77 -21.54 14.51
C GLU A 82 3.07 -21.85 13.17
N LEU A 83 2.69 -20.83 12.40
CA LEU A 83 1.96 -20.98 11.14
C LEU A 83 2.87 -21.04 9.89
N ASN A 84 4.20 -21.13 10.07
CA ASN A 84 5.19 -21.13 9.00
C ASN A 84 5.29 -22.45 8.18
N GLY A 85 4.25 -23.29 8.23
CA GLY A 85 4.33 -24.68 7.80
C GLY A 85 3.83 -24.98 6.38
N ARG A 86 2.63 -24.53 5.95
CA ARG A 86 2.07 -25.12 4.72
C ARG A 86 0.88 -24.49 4.00
N ARG A 87 0.34 -23.34 4.42
CA ARG A 87 -0.90 -22.80 3.80
C ARG A 87 -0.97 -21.27 3.70
N LEU A 88 0.18 -20.62 3.44
CA LEU A 88 0.26 -19.18 3.21
C LEU A 88 -0.13 -18.81 1.76
N GLY A 89 -1.33 -19.21 1.32
CA GLY A 89 -1.84 -18.88 -0.01
C GLY A 89 -2.96 -17.83 -0.01
N TRP A 90 -3.63 -17.59 1.13
CA TRP A 90 -4.96 -16.95 1.11
C TRP A 90 -5.25 -15.90 2.19
N VAL A 91 -4.29 -15.52 3.05
CA VAL A 91 -4.55 -14.56 4.15
C VAL A 91 -3.90 -13.18 3.90
N GLY A 92 -3.47 -12.90 2.67
CA GLY A 92 -3.04 -11.56 2.26
C GLY A 92 -4.18 -10.57 1.97
N ALA A 93 -5.44 -10.90 2.31
CA ALA A 93 -6.60 -10.10 1.92
C ALA A 93 -7.13 -9.15 3.02
N ALA A 94 -6.66 -9.23 4.26
CA ALA A 94 -7.26 -8.48 5.37
C ALA A 94 -6.70 -7.05 5.57
N LEU A 95 -5.54 -6.72 4.97
CA LEU A 95 -4.97 -5.35 5.02
C LEU A 95 -5.18 -4.54 3.72
N GLY A 96 -5.67 -5.18 2.64
CA GLY A 96 -5.98 -4.52 1.37
C GLY A 96 -7.39 -3.95 1.24
N SER A 97 -8.30 -4.26 2.18
CA SER A 97 -9.73 -3.95 2.03
C SER A 97 -10.05 -2.44 2.15
N VAL A 98 -9.29 -1.69 2.94
CA VAL A 98 -9.57 -0.26 3.16
C VAL A 98 -9.18 0.59 1.94
N LEU A 99 -8.09 0.24 1.23
CA LEU A 99 -7.72 0.90 -0.04
C LEU A 99 -8.69 0.56 -1.19
N SER A 100 -9.37 -0.59 -1.12
CA SER A 100 -10.30 -1.02 -2.15
C SER A 100 -11.59 -0.17 -2.17
N VAL A 101 -12.11 0.23 -1.00
CA VAL A 101 -13.33 1.04 -0.92
C VAL A 101 -13.08 2.48 -1.36
N ALA A 102 -11.96 3.10 -0.95
CA ALA A 102 -11.62 4.46 -1.36
C ALA A 102 -11.31 4.56 -2.87
N GLY A 103 -10.59 3.59 -3.43
CA GLY A 103 -10.32 3.50 -4.86
C GLY A 103 -11.58 3.29 -5.70
N LEU A 104 -12.53 2.47 -5.22
CA LEU A 104 -13.81 2.24 -5.89
C LEU A 104 -14.68 3.51 -5.91
N ILE A 105 -14.71 4.26 -4.81
CA ILE A 105 -15.48 5.52 -4.70
C ILE A 105 -14.91 6.61 -5.64
N LEU A 106 -13.59 6.76 -5.70
CA LEU A 106 -12.94 7.71 -6.61
C LEU A 106 -13.14 7.32 -8.08
N TRP A 107 -13.02 6.04 -8.41
CA TRP A 107 -13.27 5.54 -9.76
C TRP A 107 -14.72 5.76 -10.20
N PHE A 108 -15.71 5.49 -9.34
CA PHE A 108 -17.12 5.73 -9.66
C PHE A 108 -17.44 7.23 -9.86
N ARG A 109 -16.80 8.13 -9.10
CA ARG A 109 -16.94 9.58 -9.31
C ARG A 109 -16.33 10.01 -10.63
N HIS A 110 -15.12 9.55 -10.96
CA HIS A 110 -14.45 9.90 -12.21
C HIS A 110 -15.18 9.32 -13.45
N ALA A 111 -15.66 8.07 -13.37
CA ALA A 111 -16.42 7.43 -14.46
C ALA A 111 -17.79 8.07 -14.72
N ARG A 112 -18.36 8.80 -13.75
CA ARG A 112 -19.60 9.58 -13.94
C ARG A 112 -19.36 10.92 -14.62
N VAL A 113 -18.25 11.60 -14.30
CA VAL A 113 -17.92 12.90 -14.91
C VAL A 113 -17.61 12.73 -16.40
N ASN A 114 -16.84 11.70 -16.76
CA ASN A 114 -16.50 11.45 -18.17
C ASN A 114 -17.70 10.99 -19.02
N ARG A 115 -18.80 10.55 -18.38
CA ARG A 115 -20.05 10.19 -19.09
C ARG A 115 -20.96 11.39 -19.35
N ALA A 116 -20.74 12.52 -18.69
CA ALA A 116 -21.48 13.76 -18.92
C ALA A 116 -20.94 14.54 -20.13
N GLU A 117 -19.65 14.38 -20.48
CA GLU A 117 -19.05 15.04 -21.66
C GLU A 117 -19.32 14.30 -22.97
N VAL A 118 -19.68 13.02 -22.94
CA VAL A 118 -19.91 12.20 -24.16
C VAL A 118 -21.39 12.20 -24.60
N ALA A 119 -22.29 12.82 -23.84
CA ALA A 119 -23.72 12.89 -24.16
C ALA A 119 -24.16 14.22 -24.83
N THR A 120 -23.28 14.85 -25.61
CA THR A 120 -23.71 15.87 -26.58
C THR A 120 -22.80 15.93 -27.80
N PRO A 121 -23.08 15.13 -28.84
CA PRO A 121 -22.89 15.57 -30.21
C PRO A 121 -24.25 16.02 -30.78
N ALA A 122 -24.22 17.22 -31.35
CA ALA A 122 -25.29 17.85 -32.12
C ALA A 122 -25.62 17.06 -33.39
#